data_AF-A0A0F9LE81-F1
#
_entry.id   AF-A0A0F9LE81-F1
#
_cell.length_a   1.000
_cell.length_b   1.000
_cell.length_c   1.000
_cell.angle_alpha   90.00
_cell.angle_beta   90.00
_cell.angle_gamma   90.00
#
_symmetry.space_group_name_H-M   'P 1'
#
loop_
_entity.id
_entity.type
_entity.pdbx_description
1 polymer ?
#
loop_
_entity_poly.entity_id
_entity_poly.type
_entity_poly.pdbx_seq_one_letter_code
_entity_poly.pdbx_strand_id
1 'polypeptide(L)'
;MNAINYPLEDLVKIKQKRFEQAINLVEEKKVLLKREEDILTKVKLAKDKVLKHKEDKLKQLRDALDKGERTDKIMQKKAYLDVVKDNLEIEEKKVKDQQKNVVAAEKELEKARENLKQKQKDIEKLKIHRKQWEKEMKYVERQQEQLVQDEIGSVKHIMKKKEKKKKLK
;
A
#
# COMPACT_ATOMS: atom_id res chain seq x y z
N MET A 1 10.18 40.26 -14.03
CA MET A 1 9.33 39.18 -14.58
C MET A 1 9.06 38.22 -13.45
N ASN A 2 7.85 38.25 -12.88
CA ASN A 2 7.47 37.27 -11.85
C ASN A 2 7.46 35.90 -12.53
N ALA A 3 8.23 34.94 -12.01
CA ALA A 3 8.19 33.56 -12.49
C ALA A 3 6.74 33.09 -12.43
N ILE A 4 6.15 32.80 -13.58
CA ILE A 4 4.77 32.33 -13.67
C ILE A 4 4.77 30.95 -13.02
N ASN A 5 4.41 30.91 -11.73
CA ASN A 5 4.36 29.69 -10.97
C ASN A 5 3.08 28.93 -11.30
N TYR A 6 3.13 27.61 -11.30
CA TYR A 6 1.95 26.80 -11.59
C TYR A 6 0.86 27.05 -10.54
N PRO A 7 -0.37 27.45 -10.94
CA PRO A 7 -1.41 27.85 -9.98
C PRO A 7 -1.81 26.77 -8.98
N LEU A 8 -1.60 25.49 -9.32
CA LEU A 8 -1.95 24.35 -8.46
C LEU A 8 -0.71 23.70 -7.81
N GLU A 9 0.41 24.41 -7.70
CA GLU A 9 1.64 23.85 -7.13
C GLU A 9 1.47 23.42 -5.67
N ASP A 10 0.75 24.21 -4.86
CA ASP A 10 0.48 23.85 -3.46
C ASP A 10 -0.41 22.61 -3.36
N LEU A 11 -1.34 22.44 -4.29
CA LEU A 11 -2.17 21.24 -4.38
C LEU A 11 -1.32 20.01 -4.73
N VAL A 12 -0.35 20.16 -5.65
CA VAL A 12 0.61 19.09 -5.99
C VAL A 12 1.40 18.68 -4.75
N LYS A 13 1.96 19.64 -4.00
CA LYS A 13 2.71 19.38 -2.77
C LYS A 13 1.87 18.67 -1.72
N ILE A 14 0.63 19.11 -1.50
CA ILE A 14 -0.30 18.47 -0.56
C ILE A 14 -0.59 17.03 -0.99
N LYS A 15 -0.83 16.78 -2.28
CA LYS A 15 -1.10 15.44 -2.79
C LYS A 15 0.12 14.53 -2.74
N GLN A 16 1.32 15.06 -2.99
CA GLN A 16 2.58 14.33 -2.81
C GLN A 16 2.78 13.89 -1.36
N LYS A 17 2.60 14.79 -0.38
CA LYS A 17 2.66 14.43 1.04
C LYS A 17 1.64 13.35 1.41
N ARG A 18 0.42 13.43 0.89
CA ARG A 18 -0.61 12.40 1.12
C ARG A 18 -0.26 11.05 0.49
N PHE A 19 0.46 11.06 -0.63
CA PHE A 19 0.95 9.83 -1.26
C PHE A 19 2.09 9.21 -0.46
N GLU A 20 3.04 10.02 0.04
CA GLU A 20 4.09 9.55 0.96
C GLU A 20 3.51 8.95 2.24
N GLN A 21 2.51 9.61 2.84
CA GLN A 21 1.77 9.07 3.97
C GLN A 21 1.10 7.73 3.65
N ALA A 22 0.53 7.59 2.45
CA ALA A 22 -0.07 6.33 2.01
C ALA A 22 0.98 5.22 1.80
N ILE A 23 2.19 5.56 1.34
CA ILE A 23 3.32 4.60 1.25
C ILE A 23 3.69 4.09 2.64
N ASN A 24 3.87 5.01 3.60
CA ASN A 24 4.22 4.65 4.97
C ASN A 24 3.14 3.77 5.59
N LEU A 25 1.86 4.09 5.38
CA LEU A 25 0.74 3.28 5.85
C LEU A 25 0.76 1.87 5.25
N VAL A 26 1.02 1.72 3.95
CA VAL A 26 1.15 0.40 3.32
C VAL A 26 2.28 -0.39 3.96
N GLU A 27 3.42 0.25 4.23
CA GLU A 27 4.57 -0.42 4.84
C GLU A 27 4.28 -0.86 6.29
N GLU A 28 3.65 0.01 7.09
CA GLU A 28 3.17 -0.33 8.44
C GLU A 28 2.23 -1.54 8.41
N LYS A 29 1.29 -1.59 7.45
CA LYS A 29 0.35 -2.71 7.32
C LYS A 29 1.03 -4.00 6.88
N LYS A 30 2.07 -3.95 6.04
CA LYS A 30 2.89 -5.15 5.73
C LYS A 30 3.60 -5.68 6.95
N VAL A 31 4.19 -4.79 7.77
CA VAL A 31 4.87 -5.18 9.01
C VAL A 31 3.88 -5.84 9.98
N LEU A 32 2.66 -5.30 10.10
CA LEU A 32 1.61 -5.91 10.90
C LEU A 32 1.20 -7.28 10.37
N LEU A 33 0.96 -7.43 9.07
CA LEU A 33 0.63 -8.73 8.47
C LEU A 33 1.71 -9.77 8.79
N LYS A 34 2.98 -9.42 8.61
CA LYS A 34 4.10 -10.31 8.91
C LYS A 34 4.13 -10.74 10.38
N ARG A 35 3.84 -9.82 11.30
CA ARG A 35 3.74 -10.15 12.74
C ARG A 35 2.62 -11.16 13.01
N GLU A 36 1.46 -10.97 12.39
CA GLU A 36 0.32 -11.88 12.55
C GLU A 36 0.61 -13.27 11.95
N GLU A 37 1.33 -13.33 10.82
CA GLU A 37 1.83 -14.57 10.21
C GLU A 37 2.85 -15.28 11.13
N ASP A 38 3.79 -14.54 11.71
CA ASP A 38 4.76 -15.07 12.67
C ASP A 38 4.08 -15.62 13.93
N ILE A 39 3.01 -14.98 14.41
CA ILE A 39 2.21 -15.51 15.51
C ILE A 39 1.45 -16.77 15.06
N LEU A 40 0.86 -16.77 13.87
CA LEU A 40 0.15 -17.93 13.33
C LEU A 40 1.07 -19.15 13.21
N THR A 41 2.32 -18.98 12.76
CA THR A 41 3.29 -20.07 12.68
C THR A 41 3.62 -20.63 14.07
N LYS A 42 3.84 -19.77 15.07
CA LYS A 42 4.08 -20.20 16.47
C LYS A 42 2.89 -20.99 17.04
N VAL A 43 1.66 -20.52 16.81
CA VAL A 43 0.44 -21.20 17.28
C VAL A 43 0.23 -22.53 16.55
N LYS A 44 0.52 -22.61 15.24
CA LYS A 44 0.50 -23.89 14.50
C LYS A 44 1.51 -24.89 15.06
N LEU A 45 2.73 -24.45 15.36
CA LEU A 45 3.75 -25.31 15.98
C LEU A 45 3.31 -25.81 17.38
N ALA A 46 2.61 -24.98 18.15
CA ALA A 46 2.04 -25.40 19.43
C ALA A 46 0.95 -26.48 19.22
N LYS A 47 0.03 -26.27 18.28
CA LYS A 47 -0.97 -27.28 17.88
C LYS A 47 -0.29 -28.59 17.47
N ASP A 48 0.73 -28.55 16.63
CA ASP A 48 1.40 -29.74 16.12
C ASP A 48 2.10 -30.54 17.24
N LYS A 49 2.63 -29.85 18.25
CA LYS A 49 3.17 -30.52 19.46
C LYS A 49 2.08 -31.28 20.22
N VAL A 50 0.91 -30.67 20.41
CA VAL A 50 -0.23 -31.32 21.08
C VAL A 50 -0.76 -32.48 20.26
N LEU A 51 -0.80 -32.35 18.93
CA LEU A 51 -1.20 -33.41 18.02
C LEU A 51 -0.25 -34.62 18.12
N LYS A 52 1.07 -34.39 18.09
CA LYS A 52 2.07 -35.45 18.29
C LYS A 52 1.91 -36.14 19.64
N HIS A 53 1.71 -35.36 20.72
CA HIS A 53 1.46 -35.93 22.04
C HIS A 53 0.21 -36.81 22.07
N LYS A 54 -0.86 -36.42 21.38
CA LYS A 54 -2.07 -37.25 21.22
C LYS A 54 -1.78 -38.55 20.48
N GLU A 55 -1.05 -38.49 19.38
CA GLU A 55 -0.65 -39.66 18.58
C GLU A 55 0.21 -40.62 19.40
N ASP A 56 1.19 -40.10 20.15
CA ASP A 56 2.04 -40.88 21.04
C ASP A 56 1.21 -41.58 22.13
N LYS A 57 0.21 -40.88 22.71
CA LYS A 57 -0.69 -41.46 23.73
C LYS A 57 -1.63 -42.50 23.14
N LEU A 58 -2.10 -42.31 21.91
CA LEU A 58 -2.87 -43.33 21.18
C LEU A 58 -2.04 -44.58 20.92
N LYS A 59 -0.78 -44.41 20.52
CA LYS A 59 0.16 -45.52 20.34
C LYS A 59 0.42 -46.26 21.64
N GLN A 60 0.66 -45.53 22.74
CA GLN A 60 0.83 -46.12 24.08
C GLN A 60 -0.41 -46.90 24.56
N LEU A 61 -1.61 -46.46 24.18
CA LEU A 61 -2.84 -47.20 24.47
C LEU A 61 -2.94 -48.48 23.62
N ARG A 62 -2.61 -48.39 22.33
CA ARG A 62 -2.63 -49.53 21.42
C ARG A 62 -1.65 -50.62 21.85
N ASP A 63 -0.41 -50.23 22.14
CA ASP A 63 0.62 -51.15 22.64
C ASP A 63 0.22 -51.82 23.97
N ALA A 64 -0.56 -51.13 24.80
CA ALA A 64 -1.07 -51.67 26.06
C ALA A 64 -2.22 -52.66 25.88
N LEU A 65 -3.08 -52.42 24.88
CA LEU A 65 -4.13 -53.36 24.48
C LEU A 65 -3.52 -54.63 23.90
N ASP A 66 -2.53 -54.49 23.02
CA ASP A 66 -1.83 -55.62 22.39
C ASP A 66 -1.07 -56.49 23.41
N LYS A 67 -0.56 -55.88 24.49
CA LYS A 67 0.09 -56.59 25.61
C LYS A 67 -0.89 -57.21 26.62
N GLY A 68 -2.20 -56.97 26.49
CA GLY A 68 -3.19 -57.46 27.45
C GLY A 68 -3.07 -56.83 28.84
N GLU A 69 -2.83 -55.51 28.93
CA GLU A 69 -2.73 -54.81 30.21
C GLU A 69 -4.07 -54.81 30.99
N ARG A 70 -4.02 -54.58 32.31
CA ARG A 70 -5.23 -54.55 33.17
C ARG A 70 -6.24 -53.49 32.71
N THR A 71 -7.53 -53.84 32.80
CA THR A 71 -8.67 -52.99 32.43
C THR A 71 -8.62 -51.60 33.07
N ASP A 72 -8.28 -51.50 34.35
CA ASP A 72 -8.23 -50.21 35.07
C ASP A 72 -7.22 -49.23 34.45
N LYS A 73 -6.05 -49.74 34.03
CA LYS A 73 -5.01 -48.93 33.38
C LYS A 73 -5.42 -48.50 31.98
N ILE A 74 -6.15 -49.35 31.26
CA ILE A 74 -6.71 -49.00 29.94
C ILE A 74 -7.73 -47.87 30.10
N MET A 75 -8.60 -47.93 31.11
CA MET A 75 -9.57 -46.86 31.39
C MET A 75 -8.89 -45.54 31.74
N GLN A 76 -7.84 -45.55 32.58
CA GLN A 76 -7.07 -44.34 32.90
C GLN A 76 -6.42 -43.71 31.65
N LYS A 77 -5.85 -44.53 30.76
CA LYS A 77 -5.25 -44.06 29.50
C LYS A 77 -6.30 -43.46 28.56
N LYS A 78 -7.52 -44.03 28.50
CA LYS A 78 -8.64 -43.46 27.74
C LYS A 78 -9.09 -42.10 28.29
N ALA A 79 -9.29 -42.00 29.61
CA ALA A 79 -9.66 -40.73 30.24
C ALA A 79 -8.60 -39.63 30.00
N TYR A 80 -7.32 -40.00 30.03
CA TYR A 80 -6.25 -39.06 29.70
C TYR A 80 -6.27 -38.63 28.22
N LEU A 81 -6.61 -39.53 27.31
CA LEU A 81 -6.76 -39.19 25.89
C LEU A 81 -7.90 -38.20 25.64
N ASP A 82 -8.98 -38.28 26.41
CA ASP A 82 -10.08 -37.31 26.34
C ASP A 82 -9.58 -35.91 26.75
N VAL A 83 -8.82 -35.79 27.84
CA VAL A 83 -8.19 -34.52 28.25
C VAL A 83 -7.24 -33.98 27.18
N VAL A 84 -6.45 -34.85 26.54
CA VAL A 84 -5.54 -34.44 25.45
C VAL A 84 -6.32 -34.00 24.21
N LYS A 85 -7.47 -34.62 23.93
CA LYS A 85 -8.36 -34.22 22.85
C LYS A 85 -8.94 -32.82 23.10
N ASP A 86 -9.41 -32.54 24.31
CA ASP A 86 -9.91 -31.21 24.68
C ASP A 86 -8.82 -30.13 24.53
N ASN A 87 -7.59 -30.44 24.95
CA ASN A 87 -6.44 -29.55 24.76
C ASN A 87 -6.15 -29.28 23.27
N LEU A 88 -6.28 -30.30 22.41
CA LEU A 88 -6.12 -30.14 20.97
C LEU A 88 -7.21 -29.23 20.39
N GLU A 89 -8.46 -29.38 20.81
CA GLU A 89 -9.57 -28.53 20.36
C GLU A 89 -9.36 -27.06 20.76
N ILE A 90 -8.81 -26.81 21.96
CA ILE A 90 -8.42 -25.47 22.41
C ILE A 90 -7.34 -24.87 21.50
N GLU A 91 -6.29 -25.62 21.18
CA GLU A 91 -5.22 -25.15 20.28
C GLU A 91 -5.73 -24.95 18.85
N GLU A 92 -6.63 -25.80 18.36
CA GLU A 92 -7.26 -25.61 17.06
C GLU A 92 -8.12 -24.35 17.01
N LYS A 93 -8.82 -24.02 18.09
CA LYS A 93 -9.56 -22.77 18.20
C LYS A 93 -8.63 -21.56 18.16
N LYS A 94 -7.49 -21.61 18.87
CA LYS A 94 -6.47 -20.55 18.81
C LYS A 94 -5.92 -20.36 17.39
N VAL A 95 -5.64 -21.45 16.66
CA VAL A 95 -5.22 -21.37 15.25
C VAL A 95 -6.29 -20.68 14.40
N LYS A 96 -7.56 -21.09 14.53
CA LYS A 96 -8.68 -20.51 13.77
C LYS A 96 -8.87 -19.03 14.08
N ASP A 97 -8.78 -18.62 15.34
CA ASP A 97 -8.92 -17.22 15.72
C ASP A 97 -7.73 -16.39 15.21
N GLN A 98 -6.51 -16.91 15.26
CA GLN A 98 -5.34 -16.25 14.69
C GLN A 98 -5.41 -16.16 13.15
N GLN A 99 -5.98 -17.16 12.47
CA GLN A 99 -6.24 -17.08 11.03
C GLN A 99 -7.19 -15.94 10.67
N LYS A 100 -8.22 -15.68 11.49
CA LYS A 100 -9.11 -14.52 11.28
C LYS A 100 -8.34 -13.20 11.41
N ASN A 101 -7.40 -13.10 12.35
CA ASN A 101 -6.55 -11.92 12.51
C ASN A 101 -5.66 -11.68 11.27
N VAL A 102 -5.04 -12.74 10.75
CA VAL A 102 -4.25 -12.67 9.50
C VAL A 102 -5.13 -12.20 8.34
N VAL A 103 -6.31 -12.80 8.14
CA VAL A 103 -7.25 -12.40 7.08
C VAL A 103 -7.70 -10.94 7.24
N ALA A 104 -7.92 -10.48 8.47
CA ALA A 104 -8.24 -9.08 8.74
C ALA A 104 -7.06 -8.15 8.37
N ALA A 105 -5.84 -8.52 8.73
CA ALA A 105 -4.63 -7.77 8.39
C ALA A 105 -4.38 -7.73 6.87
N GLU A 106 -4.62 -8.83 6.15
CA GLU A 106 -4.54 -8.88 4.67
C GLU A 106 -5.55 -7.91 4.03
N LYS A 107 -6.80 -7.92 4.51
CA LYS A 107 -7.83 -6.99 4.02
C LYS A 107 -7.45 -5.53 4.26
N GLU A 108 -6.88 -5.21 5.42
CA GLU A 108 -6.42 -3.86 5.72
C GLU A 108 -5.22 -3.45 4.86
N LEU A 109 -4.29 -4.37 4.57
CA LEU A 109 -3.20 -4.13 3.62
C LEU A 109 -3.74 -3.87 2.21
N GLU A 110 -4.74 -4.61 1.75
CA GLU A 110 -5.30 -4.43 0.42
C GLU A 110 -6.03 -3.08 0.30
N LYS A 111 -6.81 -2.68 1.31
CA LYS A 111 -7.39 -1.33 1.37
C LYS A 111 -6.33 -0.24 1.32
N ALA A 112 -5.21 -0.43 2.01
CA ALA A 112 -4.09 0.51 1.98
C ALA A 112 -3.46 0.62 0.59
N ARG A 113 -3.28 -0.51 -0.11
CA ARG A 113 -2.78 -0.55 -1.50
C ARG A 113 -3.72 0.14 -2.48
N GLU A 114 -5.02 -0.10 -2.34
CA GLU A 114 -6.03 0.56 -3.19
C GLU A 114 -6.02 2.08 -2.99
N ASN A 115 -5.94 2.53 -1.73
CA ASN A 115 -5.81 3.95 -1.40
C ASN A 115 -4.52 4.55 -2.01
N LEU A 116 -3.37 3.86 -1.87
CA LEU A 116 -2.10 4.28 -2.48
C LEU A 116 -2.24 4.44 -4.01
N LYS A 117 -2.85 3.46 -4.68
CA LYS A 117 -3.11 3.50 -6.12
C LYS A 117 -4.00 4.68 -6.51
N GLN A 118 -5.01 4.99 -5.72
CA GLN A 118 -5.85 6.16 -5.96
C GLN A 118 -5.07 7.47 -5.79
N LYS A 119 -4.21 7.59 -4.77
CA LYS A 119 -3.34 8.77 -4.60
C LYS A 119 -2.31 8.90 -5.73
N GLN A 120 -1.80 7.78 -6.25
CA GLN A 120 -0.93 7.78 -7.41
C GLN A 120 -1.63 8.39 -8.64
N LYS A 121 -2.84 7.90 -8.95
CA LYS A 121 -3.65 8.43 -10.06
C LYS A 121 -3.90 9.93 -9.94
N ASP A 122 -4.19 10.40 -8.73
CA ASP A 122 -4.42 11.82 -8.47
C ASP A 122 -3.17 12.67 -8.79
N ILE A 123 -1.98 12.20 -8.43
CA ILE A 123 -0.71 12.88 -8.73
C ILE A 123 -0.43 12.87 -10.22
N GLU A 124 -0.63 11.73 -10.89
CA GLU A 124 -0.45 11.61 -12.34
C GLU A 124 -1.37 12.57 -13.10
N LYS A 125 -2.64 12.70 -12.67
CA LYS A 125 -3.58 13.67 -13.25
C LYS A 125 -3.07 15.11 -13.10
N LEU A 126 -2.54 15.48 -11.93
CA LEU A 126 -1.96 16.81 -11.73
C LEU A 126 -0.69 17.03 -12.57
N LYS A 127 0.16 16.02 -12.73
CA LYS A 127 1.34 16.10 -13.60
C LYS A 127 0.95 16.34 -15.06
N ILE A 128 -0.10 15.68 -15.56
CA ILE A 128 -0.62 15.90 -16.91
C ILE A 128 -1.13 17.33 -17.06
N HIS A 129 -1.96 17.80 -16.11
CA HIS A 129 -2.48 19.16 -16.12
C HIS A 129 -1.34 20.20 -16.09
N ARG A 130 -0.32 20.00 -15.24
CA ARG A 130 0.83 20.90 -15.17
C ARG A 130 1.53 21.02 -16.52
N LYS A 131 1.77 19.90 -17.21
CA LYS A 131 2.35 19.90 -18.57
C LYS A 131 1.49 20.64 -19.59
N GLN A 132 0.16 20.48 -19.52
CA GLN A 132 -0.77 21.19 -20.41
C GLN A 132 -0.73 22.70 -20.16
N TRP A 133 -0.79 23.10 -18.89
CA TRP A 133 -0.70 24.50 -18.50
C TRP A 133 0.64 25.13 -18.90
N GLU A 134 1.77 24.44 -18.70
CA GLU A 134 3.08 24.92 -19.15
C GLU A 134 3.14 25.12 -20.67
N LYS A 135 2.46 24.25 -21.44
CA LYS A 135 2.35 24.38 -22.89
C LYS A 135 1.51 25.60 -23.30
N GLU A 136 0.40 25.84 -22.62
CA GLU A 136 -0.47 27.00 -22.85
C GLU A 136 0.23 28.30 -22.50
N MET A 137 0.90 28.36 -21.34
CA MET A 137 1.66 29.55 -20.94
C MET A 137 2.78 29.88 -21.95
N LYS A 138 3.52 28.87 -22.42
CA LYS A 138 4.53 29.05 -23.49
C LYS A 138 3.93 29.48 -24.83
N TYR A 139 2.67 29.17 -25.09
CA TYR A 139 1.97 29.62 -26.28
C TYR A 139 1.57 31.10 -26.14
N VAL A 140 0.99 31.47 -25.00
CA VAL A 140 0.62 32.86 -24.67
C VAL A 140 1.84 33.78 -24.68
N GLU A 141 2.94 33.37 -24.06
CA GLU A 141 4.21 34.11 -24.06
C GLU A 141 4.72 34.37 -25.48
N ARG A 142 4.72 33.34 -26.33
CA ARG A 142 5.09 33.48 -27.76
C ARG A 142 4.17 34.44 -28.52
N GLN A 143 2.87 34.42 -28.26
CA GLN A 143 1.94 35.37 -28.89
C GLN A 143 2.21 36.81 -28.43
N GLN A 144 2.49 37.02 -27.14
CA GLN A 144 2.87 38.34 -26.62
C GLN A 144 4.19 38.83 -27.22
N GLU A 145 5.21 37.98 -27.29
CA GLU A 145 6.49 38.30 -27.93
C GLU A 145 6.31 38.67 -29.40
N GLN A 146 5.48 37.93 -30.13
CA GLN A 146 5.17 38.21 -31.54
C GLN A 146 4.49 39.56 -31.71
N LEU A 147 3.48 39.88 -30.89
CA LEU A 147 2.81 41.19 -30.91
C LEU A 147 3.80 42.32 -30.64
N VAL A 148 4.66 42.18 -29.63
CA VAL A 148 5.70 43.18 -29.32
C VAL A 148 6.69 43.33 -30.47
N GLN A 149 7.10 42.23 -31.11
CA GLN A 149 7.98 42.28 -32.28
C GLN A 149 7.33 42.97 -33.47
N ASP A 150 6.06 42.70 -33.75
CA ASP A 150 5.29 43.31 -34.83
C ASP A 150 5.07 44.81 -34.59
N GLU A 151 4.80 45.22 -33.35
CA GLU A 151 4.74 46.63 -32.95
C GLU A 151 6.08 47.34 -33.14
N ILE A 152 7.18 46.75 -32.66
CA ILE A 152 8.53 47.30 -32.86
C ILE A 152 8.86 47.39 -34.36
N GLY A 153 8.52 46.36 -35.13
CA GLY A 153 8.69 46.34 -36.60
C GLY A 153 7.93 47.45 -37.28
N SER A 154 6.67 47.64 -36.91
CA SER A 154 5.79 48.70 -37.42
C SER A 154 6.31 50.09 -37.07
N VAL A 155 6.71 50.33 -35.82
CA VAL A 155 7.30 51.60 -35.37
C VAL A 155 8.59 51.90 -36.15
N LYS A 156 9.50 50.92 -36.27
CA LYS A 156 10.74 51.06 -37.05
C LYS A 156 10.46 51.39 -38.52
N HIS A 157 9.47 50.74 -39.13
CA HIS A 157 9.06 51.03 -40.51
C HIS A 157 8.54 52.46 -40.67
N ILE A 158 7.67 52.91 -39.75
CA ILE A 158 7.13 54.29 -39.73
C ILE A 158 8.26 55.31 -39.58
N MET A 159 9.22 55.06 -38.67
CA MET A 159 10.40 55.93 -38.49
C MET A 159 11.23 56.05 -39.77
N LYS A 160 11.59 54.91 -40.40
CA LYS A 160 12.33 54.90 -41.68
C LYS A 160 11.60 55.65 -42.80
N LYS A 161 10.26 55.52 -42.88
CA LYS A 161 9.44 56.22 -43.88
C LYS A 161 9.46 57.74 -43.66
N LYS A 162 9.40 58.20 -42.40
CA LYS A 162 9.54 59.62 -42.04
C LYS A 162 10.92 60.18 -42.39
N GLU A 163 11.99 59.43 -42.11
CA GLU A 163 13.36 59.84 -42.46
C GLU A 163 13.56 59.98 -43.97
N LYS A 164 13.10 59.01 -44.77
CA LYS A 164 13.16 59.10 -46.24
C LYS A 164 12.43 60.33 -46.76
N LYS A 165 11.22 60.62 -46.24
CA LYS A 165 10.47 61.84 -46.61
C LYS A 165 11.19 63.14 -46.24
N LYS A 166 11.96 63.16 -45.15
CA LYS A 166 12.77 64.32 -44.76
C LYS A 166 14.00 64.53 -45.66
N LYS A 167 14.59 63.46 -46.20
CA LYS A 167 15.74 63.55 -47.12
C LYS A 167 15.38 63.93 -48.56
N LEU A 168 14.10 63.84 -48.92
CA LEU A 168 13.54 64.18 -50.24
C LEU A 168 12.97 65.60 -50.31
N LYS A 169 13.01 66.35 -49.21
CA LYS A 169 12.72 67.79 -49.12
C LYS A 169 14.03 68.53 -48.90
#